data_AF-A0A430F4Y4-F1
#
_entry.id   AF-A0A430F4Y4-F1
#
_cell.length_a   1.000
_cell.length_b   1.000
_cell.length_c   1.000
_cell.angle_alpha   90.00
_cell.angle_beta   90.00
_cell.angle_gamma   90.00
#
_symmetry.space_group_name_H-M   'P 1'
#
loop_
_entity.id
_entity.type
_entity.pdbx_description
1 polymer ?
#
loop_
_entity_poly.entity_id
_entity_poly.type
_entity_poly.pdbx_seq_one_letter_code
_entity_poly.pdbx_strand_id
1 'polypeptide(L)'
;MRIRSIRPEFYDSESMGAVSWDARFVFECLWSYVQDNGVNRDNARMIRGTCMPYDSDEVIPRIEAALDELEAVGCVVRYTWHGKRLLWLPGFLTYQKIDRPSTCLFPTPQQAEESEASTTTRETLDGHSRDTRETLATGVGVGVGVGSEDILSRGGGGSKSTLTRARTREAAPTPAGEDVDEDALVESWRPSAENTALAEQLGVDAIRLERRFRDKIARKGLTALGVKRRTLTALDATFRSWVEHEAQWAGEGTKQVKPPDPVHAAPPRHSWCGPEVRAIMRPYLAAFPEPNPDTTGPGKAWFEACRDVARRLDAGEDEASIIEWVEANYGPQNPTSAANDP
;
A
#
# COMPACT_ATOMS: atom_id res chain seq x y z
N MET A 1 4.50 0.62 -9.06
CA MET A 1 3.89 1.69 -8.25
C MET A 1 2.90 1.11 -7.26
N ARG A 2 2.51 1.88 -6.25
CA ARG A 2 1.42 1.53 -5.34
C ARG A 2 0.21 2.40 -5.59
N ILE A 3 -0.96 1.84 -5.30
CA ILE A 3 -2.20 2.62 -5.26
C ILE A 3 -2.13 3.50 -4.02
N ARG A 4 -2.40 4.80 -4.20
CA ARG A 4 -2.51 5.81 -3.16
C ARG A 4 -3.83 6.56 -3.32
N SER A 5 -4.39 7.03 -2.23
CA SER A 5 -5.61 7.84 -2.26
C SER A 5 -5.24 9.32 -2.37
N ILE A 6 -5.95 10.06 -3.20
CA ILE A 6 -5.91 11.52 -3.22
C ILE A 6 -6.95 12.01 -2.22
N ARG A 7 -6.51 12.74 -1.18
CA ARG A 7 -7.44 13.27 -0.18
C ARG A 7 -8.03 14.60 -0.66
N PRO A 8 -9.27 14.95 -0.29
CA PRO A 8 -9.89 16.21 -0.69
C PRO A 8 -9.08 17.45 -0.32
N GLU A 9 -8.36 17.42 0.81
CA GLU A 9 -7.55 18.56 1.28
C GLU A 9 -6.44 18.96 0.29
N PHE A 10 -6.10 18.10 -0.67
CA PHE A 10 -5.20 18.45 -1.77
C PHE A 10 -5.74 19.61 -2.61
N TYR A 11 -7.05 19.58 -2.94
CA TYR A 11 -7.67 20.60 -3.78
C TYR A 11 -7.86 21.93 -3.03
N ASP A 12 -8.00 21.86 -1.71
CA ASP A 12 -8.12 23.03 -0.81
C ASP A 12 -6.76 23.61 -0.40
N SER A 13 -5.65 22.98 -0.81
CA SER A 13 -4.30 23.37 -0.41
C SER A 13 -3.86 24.67 -1.09
N GLU A 14 -3.54 25.69 -0.28
CA GLU A 14 -2.99 26.96 -0.78
C GLU A 14 -1.65 26.78 -1.51
N SER A 15 -0.78 25.89 -1.03
CA SER A 15 0.51 25.62 -1.70
C SER A 15 0.31 24.96 -3.06
N MET A 16 -0.68 24.07 -3.20
CA MET A 16 -1.05 23.54 -4.52
C MET A 16 -1.75 24.59 -5.39
N GLY A 17 -2.50 25.50 -4.78
CA GLY A 17 -3.09 26.67 -5.44
C GLY A 17 -2.04 27.60 -6.08
N ALA A 18 -0.85 27.71 -5.49
CA ALA A 18 0.22 28.61 -5.91
C ALA A 18 1.12 28.10 -7.04
N VAL A 19 1.05 26.80 -7.38
CA VAL A 19 1.88 26.19 -8.42
C VAL A 19 1.11 25.95 -9.73
N SER A 20 1.85 25.73 -10.81
CA SER A 20 1.31 25.45 -12.14
C SER A 20 0.49 24.15 -12.20
N TRP A 21 -0.35 24.03 -13.23
CA TRP A 21 -1.10 22.79 -13.49
C TRP A 21 -0.20 21.57 -13.67
N ASP A 22 0.95 21.76 -14.32
CA ASP A 22 1.96 20.71 -14.50
C ASP A 22 2.52 20.26 -13.15
N ALA A 23 2.85 21.20 -12.26
CA ALA A 23 3.32 20.91 -10.91
C ALA A 23 2.29 20.12 -10.08
N ARG A 24 1.01 20.49 -10.14
CA ARG A 24 -0.06 19.73 -9.47
C ARG A 24 -0.14 18.30 -9.97
N PHE A 25 -0.16 18.11 -11.29
CA PHE A 25 -0.23 16.79 -11.91
C PHE A 25 0.98 15.93 -11.60
N VAL A 26 2.19 16.52 -11.64
CA VAL A 26 3.43 15.83 -11.26
C VAL A 26 3.38 15.42 -9.79
N PHE A 27 2.92 16.28 -8.89
CA PHE A 27 2.84 15.96 -7.47
C PHE A 27 1.90 14.79 -7.17
N GLU A 28 0.73 14.72 -7.80
CA GLU A 28 -0.17 13.58 -7.71
C GLU A 28 0.50 12.27 -8.16
N CYS A 29 1.25 12.32 -9.27
CA CYS A 29 2.03 11.20 -9.76
C CYS A 29 3.10 10.75 -8.75
N LEU A 30 3.74 11.70 -8.07
CA LEU A 30 4.81 11.42 -7.11
C LEU A 30 4.34 10.54 -5.95
N TRP A 31 3.09 10.65 -5.49
CA TRP A 31 2.58 9.83 -4.39
C TRP A 31 2.66 8.33 -4.67
N SER A 32 2.36 7.93 -5.91
CA SER A 32 2.43 6.54 -6.35
C SER A 32 3.84 6.11 -6.77
N TYR A 33 4.67 7.09 -7.14
CA TYR A 33 6.07 6.91 -7.51
C TYR A 33 6.96 6.64 -6.29
N VAL A 34 6.76 7.35 -5.17
CA VAL A 34 7.64 7.24 -4.00
C VAL A 34 7.44 5.97 -3.18
N GLN A 35 8.48 5.60 -2.43
CA GLN A 35 8.44 4.49 -1.49
C GLN A 35 7.62 4.84 -0.24
N ASP A 36 7.47 3.89 0.67
CA ASP A 36 6.61 4.08 1.84
C ASP A 36 7.13 5.14 2.82
N ASN A 37 8.41 5.50 2.78
CA ASN A 37 8.95 6.63 3.54
C ASN A 37 8.84 7.98 2.80
N GLY A 38 8.18 8.02 1.63
CA GLY A 38 8.04 9.23 0.82
C GLY A 38 9.28 9.59 -0.01
N VAL A 39 10.25 8.68 -0.14
CA VAL A 39 11.51 8.92 -0.87
C VAL A 39 11.56 8.15 -2.18
N ASN A 40 12.11 8.75 -3.23
CA ASN A 40 12.59 8.02 -4.41
C ASN A 40 13.65 8.84 -5.17
N ARG A 41 14.07 8.34 -6.33
CA ARG A 41 15.05 9.01 -7.21
C ARG A 41 14.46 10.29 -7.79
N ASP A 42 15.28 11.33 -7.77
CA ASP A 42 15.01 12.58 -8.44
C ASP A 42 15.55 12.52 -9.88
N ASN A 43 14.70 12.04 -10.80
CA ASN A 43 15.04 11.89 -12.20
C ASN A 43 13.78 12.02 -13.08
N ALA A 44 13.63 13.14 -13.79
CA ALA A 44 12.45 13.39 -14.61
C ALA A 44 12.23 12.35 -15.71
N ARG A 45 13.29 11.79 -16.30
CA ARG A 45 13.15 10.71 -17.30
C ARG A 45 12.56 9.44 -16.69
N MET A 46 12.94 9.11 -15.46
CA MET A 46 12.34 7.98 -14.73
C MET A 46 10.90 8.28 -14.33
N ILE A 47 10.60 9.50 -13.87
CA ILE A 47 9.24 9.91 -13.52
C ILE A 47 8.34 9.84 -14.76
N ARG A 48 8.77 10.41 -15.91
CA ARG A 48 8.08 10.27 -17.20
C ARG A 48 7.84 8.81 -17.54
N GLY A 49 8.90 7.98 -17.53
CA GLY A 49 8.79 6.57 -17.91
C GLY A 49 7.87 5.74 -17.00
N THR A 50 7.71 6.14 -15.74
CA THR A 50 6.87 5.41 -14.77
C THR A 50 5.44 5.94 -14.74
N CYS A 51 5.27 7.26 -14.67
CA CYS A 51 3.99 7.93 -14.46
C CYS A 51 3.26 8.28 -15.76
N MET A 52 4.01 8.51 -16.84
CA MET A 52 3.56 9.12 -18.10
C MET A 52 4.17 8.37 -19.31
N PRO A 53 4.01 7.02 -19.40
CA PRO A 53 4.80 6.21 -20.33
C PRO A 53 4.50 6.49 -21.81
N TYR A 54 3.32 7.05 -22.11
CA TYR A 54 2.88 7.35 -23.48
C TYR A 54 3.21 8.77 -23.94
N ASP A 55 3.55 9.69 -23.03
CA ASP A 55 3.87 11.09 -23.36
C ASP A 55 5.26 11.22 -23.97
N SER A 56 5.49 12.09 -24.95
CA SER A 56 6.81 12.22 -25.60
C SER A 56 7.92 12.67 -24.62
N ASP A 57 9.20 12.55 -25.03
CA ASP A 57 10.34 13.05 -24.24
C ASP A 57 10.31 14.59 -24.05
N GLU A 58 9.46 15.30 -24.80
CA GLU A 58 9.25 16.75 -24.69
C GLU A 58 8.61 17.16 -23.35
N VAL A 59 8.00 16.22 -22.62
CA VAL A 59 7.45 16.47 -21.29
C VAL A 59 8.55 16.52 -20.20
N ILE A 60 9.75 15.98 -20.46
CA ILE A 60 10.82 15.89 -19.45
C ILE A 60 11.20 17.28 -18.88
N PRO A 61 11.42 18.33 -19.70
CA PRO A 61 11.68 19.67 -19.17
C PRO A 61 10.53 20.24 -18.34
N ARG A 62 9.27 19.90 -18.68
CA ARG A 62 8.09 20.31 -17.91
C ARG A 62 8.05 19.64 -16.53
N ILE A 63 8.43 18.36 -16.47
CA ILE A 63 8.56 17.64 -15.20
C ILE A 63 9.66 18.25 -14.33
N GLU A 64 10.83 18.57 -14.90
CA GLU A 64 11.89 19.25 -14.13
C GLU A 64 11.43 20.61 -13.59
N ALA A 65 10.80 21.45 -14.43
CA ALA A 65 10.26 22.74 -13.99
C ALA A 65 9.19 22.58 -12.89
N ALA A 66 8.30 21.59 -13.03
CA ALA A 66 7.31 21.24 -12.01
C ALA A 66 7.97 20.81 -10.69
N LEU A 67 9.06 20.04 -10.73
CA LEU A 67 9.80 19.66 -9.51
C LEU A 67 10.45 20.88 -8.84
N ASP A 68 10.98 21.83 -9.61
CA ASP A 68 11.54 23.07 -9.10
C ASP A 68 10.46 23.94 -8.42
N GLU A 69 9.28 24.06 -9.02
CA GLU A 69 8.12 24.75 -8.41
C GLU A 69 7.69 24.08 -7.09
N LEU A 70 7.59 22.75 -7.08
CA LEU A 70 7.21 21.98 -5.89
C LEU A 70 8.23 22.08 -4.77
N GLU A 71 9.52 22.17 -5.11
CA GLU A 71 10.60 22.44 -4.15
C GLU A 71 10.51 23.85 -3.58
N ALA A 72 10.24 24.85 -4.43
CA ALA A 72 10.10 26.24 -3.99
C ALA A 72 8.96 26.46 -2.98
N VAL A 73 7.86 25.69 -3.10
CA VAL A 73 6.75 25.71 -2.12
C VAL A 73 6.91 24.72 -0.96
N GLY A 74 8.02 23.98 -0.90
CA GLY A 74 8.34 23.04 0.18
C GLY A 74 7.53 21.74 0.16
N CYS A 75 6.86 21.41 -0.94
CA CYS A 75 6.12 20.15 -1.10
C CYS A 75 7.03 18.98 -1.53
N VAL A 76 8.21 19.30 -2.05
CA VAL A 76 9.27 18.34 -2.38
C VAL A 76 10.59 18.87 -1.81
N VAL A 77 11.46 17.97 -1.36
CA VAL A 77 12.85 18.28 -0.98
C VAL A 77 13.77 17.45 -1.86
N ARG A 78 14.64 18.09 -2.65
CA ARG A 78 15.61 17.42 -3.50
C ARG A 78 16.97 17.42 -2.79
N TYR A 79 17.64 16.26 -2.75
CA TYR A 79 18.91 16.11 -2.05
C TYR A 79 19.75 15.01 -2.71
N THR A 80 21.02 14.91 -2.32
CA THR A 80 21.94 13.89 -2.83
C THR A 80 22.32 12.93 -1.72
N TRP A 81 22.31 11.63 -2.01
CA TRP A 81 22.81 10.59 -1.11
C TRP A 81 23.65 9.58 -1.90
N HIS A 82 24.91 9.40 -1.48
CA HIS A 82 25.91 8.58 -2.19
C HIS A 82 25.96 8.84 -3.71
N GLY A 83 26.01 10.12 -4.09
CA GLY A 83 26.10 10.56 -5.49
C GLY A 83 24.82 10.38 -6.32
N LYS A 84 23.70 9.99 -5.71
CA LYS A 84 22.40 9.87 -6.37
C LYS A 84 21.49 11.01 -5.95
N ARG A 85 20.86 11.67 -6.92
CA ARG A 85 19.80 12.64 -6.67
C ARG A 85 18.53 11.91 -6.23
N LEU A 86 17.99 12.32 -5.10
CA LEU A 86 16.78 11.80 -4.49
C LEU A 86 15.81 12.96 -4.26
N LEU A 87 14.52 12.64 -4.24
CA LEU A 87 13.46 13.53 -3.80
C LEU A 87 12.74 12.89 -2.62
N TRP A 88 12.31 13.73 -1.69
CA TRP A 88 11.48 13.37 -0.55
C TRP A 88 10.25 14.25 -0.49
N LEU A 89 9.12 13.68 -0.09
CA LEU A 89 7.85 14.40 0.09
C LEU A 89 7.64 14.67 1.59
N PRO A 90 7.81 15.91 2.06
CA PRO A 90 7.56 16.26 3.46
C PRO A 90 6.12 15.93 3.85
N GLY A 91 5.95 15.38 5.05
CA GLY A 91 4.62 15.02 5.55
C GLY A 91 3.95 13.85 4.82
N PHE A 92 4.64 13.11 3.93
CA PHE A 92 4.05 11.99 3.20
C PHE A 92 3.26 11.02 4.10
N LEU A 93 3.82 10.63 5.25
CA LEU A 93 3.17 9.73 6.22
C LEU A 93 1.98 10.35 6.95
N THR A 94 1.87 11.67 6.98
CA THR A 94 0.69 12.40 7.50
C THR A 94 -0.47 12.32 6.52
N TYR A 95 -0.17 12.34 5.22
CA TYR A 95 -1.18 12.32 4.15
C TYR A 95 -1.54 10.91 3.69
N GLN A 96 -0.59 9.98 3.75
CA GLN A 96 -0.71 8.61 3.26
C GLN A 96 -0.54 7.61 4.39
N LYS A 97 -1.66 6.98 4.80
CA LYS A 97 -1.63 5.85 5.72
C LYS A 97 -1.16 4.60 4.98
N ILE A 98 -0.12 3.96 5.49
CA ILE A 98 0.49 2.79 4.85
C ILE A 98 0.12 1.53 5.63
N ASP A 99 -0.68 0.67 5.01
CA ASP A 99 -0.92 -0.67 5.50
C ASP A 99 0.13 -1.63 4.90
N ARG A 100 0.74 -2.47 5.73
CA ARG A 100 1.83 -3.41 5.38
C ARG A 100 3.04 -2.72 4.71
N PRO A 101 3.82 -1.94 5.48
CA PRO A 101 4.97 -1.22 4.94
C PRO A 101 6.01 -2.19 4.37
N SER A 102 6.68 -1.75 3.31
CA SER A 102 7.80 -2.47 2.70
C SER A 102 9.13 -1.82 3.03
N THR A 103 10.18 -2.62 2.87
CA THR A 103 11.55 -2.16 3.06
C THR A 103 11.85 -1.02 2.09
N CYS A 104 12.13 0.16 2.63
CA CYS A 104 12.54 1.31 1.85
C CYS A 104 14.05 1.23 1.57
N LEU A 105 14.45 1.52 0.34
CA LEU A 105 15.83 1.43 -0.15
C LEU A 105 16.61 2.73 0.04
N PHE A 106 15.91 3.86 0.10
CA PHE A 106 16.52 5.19 0.16
C PHE A 106 16.19 5.84 1.51
N PRO A 107 17.17 6.44 2.20
CA PRO A 107 16.93 7.12 3.47
C PRO A 107 16.18 8.45 3.26
N THR A 108 15.39 8.91 4.22
CA THR A 108 14.92 10.32 4.25
C THR A 108 16.10 11.28 4.43
N PRO A 109 15.95 12.60 4.19
CA PRO A 109 17.02 13.57 4.41
C PRO A 109 17.64 13.47 5.81
N GLN A 110 16.80 13.39 6.85
CA GLN A 110 17.26 13.21 8.23
C GLN A 110 18.08 11.91 8.42
N GLN A 111 17.59 10.79 7.87
CA GLN A 111 18.31 9.51 7.95
C GLN A 111 19.64 9.53 7.17
N ALA A 112 19.70 10.30 6.08
CA ALA A 112 20.92 10.50 5.32
C ALA A 112 21.96 11.27 6.15
N GLU A 113 21.56 12.37 6.79
CA GLU A 113 22.41 13.17 7.68
C GLU A 113 22.96 12.34 8.87
N GLU A 114 22.10 11.55 9.53
CA GLU A 114 22.49 10.66 10.64
C GLU A 114 23.52 9.59 10.21
N SER A 115 23.38 9.09 8.97
CA SER A 115 24.29 8.08 8.41
C SER A 115 25.67 8.68 8.08
N GLU A 116 25.72 9.91 7.59
CA GLU A 116 26.97 10.61 7.31
C GLU A 116 27.69 11.03 8.59
N ALA A 117 26.98 11.56 9.59
CA ALA A 117 27.55 11.90 10.90
C ALA A 117 28.17 10.68 11.63
N SER A 118 27.56 9.51 11.46
CA SER A 118 28.07 8.24 12.01
C SER A 118 29.35 7.74 11.30
N THR A 119 29.60 8.20 10.07
CA THR A 119 30.80 7.85 9.30
C THR A 119 31.98 8.75 9.69
N THR A 120 31.74 10.06 9.90
CA THR A 120 32.78 11.02 10.32
C THR A 120 33.37 10.70 11.69
N THR A 121 32.59 10.13 12.61
CA THR A 121 33.08 9.76 13.96
C THR A 121 34.08 8.60 13.95
N ARG A 122 34.08 7.76 12.91
CA ARG A 122 35.09 6.69 12.75
C ARG A 122 36.40 7.18 12.12
N GLU A 123 36.35 8.25 11.35
CA GLU A 123 37.52 8.76 10.60
C GLU A 123 38.48 9.55 11.50
N THR A 124 38.02 10.07 12.64
CA THR A 124 38.86 10.80 13.61
C THR A 124 39.74 9.92 14.50
N LEU A 125 39.67 8.58 14.41
CA LEU A 125 40.51 7.67 15.20
C LEU A 125 41.63 6.98 14.40
N ASP A 126 41.60 7.04 13.06
CA ASP A 126 42.59 6.39 12.20
C ASP A 126 43.70 7.34 11.68
N GLY A 127 43.64 8.64 12.03
CA GLY A 127 44.58 9.67 11.55
C GLY A 127 45.96 9.75 12.23
N HIS A 128 46.25 8.92 13.23
CA HIS A 128 47.50 9.01 14.02
C HIS A 128 48.45 7.82 13.89
N SER A 129 48.25 6.91 12.93
CA SER A 129 49.16 5.77 12.78
C SER A 129 49.44 5.46 11.32
N ARG A 130 50.31 6.27 10.71
CA ARG A 130 51.29 5.88 9.68
C ARG A 130 52.00 7.13 9.17
N ASP A 131 52.91 7.62 9.98
CA ASP A 131 54.10 8.27 9.46
C ASP A 131 55.23 7.23 9.43
N THR A 132 56.15 7.34 8.47
CA THR A 132 57.23 6.43 8.08
C THR A 132 56.85 5.29 7.11
N ARG A 133 57.12 5.49 5.81
CA ARG A 133 58.40 5.05 5.19
C ARG A 133 58.49 5.46 3.71
N GLU A 134 59.58 6.14 3.42
CA GLU A 134 60.11 6.57 2.12
C GLU A 134 60.42 5.42 1.12
N THR A 135 60.01 5.67 -0.13
CA THR A 135 60.78 5.73 -1.41
C THR A 135 61.48 4.51 -2.05
N LEU A 136 61.29 4.47 -3.39
CA LEU A 136 62.08 3.89 -4.52
C LEU A 136 61.83 2.43 -4.96
N ALA A 137 61.31 2.25 -6.18
CA ALA A 137 62.07 1.71 -7.32
C ALA A 137 61.22 1.57 -8.62
N THR A 138 61.79 2.08 -9.70
CA THR A 138 61.41 2.00 -11.13
C THR A 138 61.57 0.60 -11.75
N GLY A 139 60.78 0.29 -12.79
CA GLY A 139 61.03 -0.84 -13.71
C GLY A 139 60.02 -0.94 -14.87
N VAL A 140 60.53 -0.92 -16.10
CA VAL A 140 59.86 -0.79 -17.42
C VAL A 140 59.76 -2.16 -18.15
N GLY A 141 58.78 -2.32 -19.06
CA GLY A 141 58.76 -3.32 -20.17
C GLY A 141 57.42 -4.08 -20.28
N VAL A 142 56.48 -3.88 -21.22
CA VAL A 142 56.42 -3.98 -22.71
C VAL A 142 56.33 -5.41 -23.28
N GLY A 143 55.27 -5.68 -24.09
CA GLY A 143 55.08 -6.80 -25.06
C GLY A 143 53.84 -7.68 -24.76
N VAL A 144 52.67 -7.65 -25.43
CA VAL A 144 52.20 -7.77 -26.84
C VAL A 144 52.04 -9.23 -27.37
N GLY A 145 50.77 -9.63 -27.58
CA GLY A 145 50.25 -10.47 -28.70
C GLY A 145 50.20 -12.01 -28.54
N VAL A 146 49.38 -12.84 -29.22
CA VAL A 146 48.17 -12.82 -30.08
C VAL A 146 47.76 -14.32 -30.31
N GLY A 147 46.45 -14.65 -30.49
CA GLY A 147 45.92 -15.78 -31.31
C GLY A 147 45.63 -17.14 -30.61
N SER A 148 44.37 -17.62 -30.51
CA SER A 148 43.53 -18.47 -31.44
C SER A 148 44.04 -19.94 -31.54
N GLU A 149 43.29 -21.05 -31.47
CA GLU A 149 41.94 -21.45 -31.93
C GLU A 149 41.33 -22.64 -31.12
N ASP A 150 39.98 -22.76 -31.22
CA ASP A 150 39.02 -23.88 -31.17
C ASP A 150 39.35 -25.30 -30.65
N ILE A 151 38.42 -25.88 -29.86
CA ILE A 151 37.76 -27.20 -30.05
C ILE A 151 36.52 -27.36 -29.12
N LEU A 152 35.53 -28.09 -29.64
CA LEU A 152 34.10 -28.17 -29.33
C LEU A 152 33.66 -28.84 -28.00
N SER A 153 32.45 -28.40 -27.58
CA SER A 153 31.32 -29.18 -27.02
C SER A 153 31.33 -29.71 -25.58
N ARG A 154 30.36 -29.16 -24.81
CA ARG A 154 29.20 -29.85 -24.19
C ARG A 154 29.07 -29.68 -22.65
N GLY A 155 28.07 -28.90 -22.26
CA GLY A 155 27.13 -29.25 -21.18
C GLY A 155 27.38 -28.68 -19.78
N GLY A 156 26.44 -27.83 -19.33
CA GLY A 156 25.80 -27.99 -18.02
C GLY A 156 26.37 -27.24 -16.82
N GLY A 157 25.66 -26.17 -16.43
CA GLY A 157 25.18 -26.00 -15.05
C GLY A 157 26.16 -25.47 -13.98
N GLY A 158 25.71 -24.43 -13.29
CA GLY A 158 26.02 -24.25 -11.87
C GLY A 158 27.15 -23.29 -11.52
N SER A 159 26.75 -22.05 -11.23
CA SER A 159 27.11 -21.28 -10.04
C SER A 159 28.50 -21.38 -9.39
N LYS A 160 29.00 -20.17 -9.15
CA LYS A 160 29.91 -19.71 -8.09
C LYS A 160 31.39 -19.98 -8.28
N SER A 161 32.12 -18.89 -8.49
CA SER A 161 33.30 -18.46 -7.73
C SER A 161 33.99 -17.35 -8.56
N THR A 162 34.71 -16.35 -8.05
CA THR A 162 35.71 -16.33 -6.99
C THR A 162 36.26 -14.89 -7.00
N LEU A 163 36.48 -14.17 -5.90
CA LEU A 163 37.75 -14.03 -5.16
C LEU A 163 37.62 -12.65 -4.47
N THR A 164 38.03 -12.47 -3.23
CA THR A 164 39.44 -12.14 -2.95
C THR A 164 39.81 -12.55 -1.52
N ARG A 165 40.90 -13.31 -1.42
CA ARG A 165 41.70 -13.63 -0.22
C ARG A 165 42.73 -12.50 -0.09
N ALA A 166 42.99 -11.85 1.04
CA ALA A 166 43.81 -12.27 2.20
C ALA A 166 44.07 -10.94 3.01
N ARG A 167 44.34 -10.83 4.31
CA ARG A 167 45.07 -11.66 5.29
C ARG A 167 44.73 -11.14 6.71
N THR A 168 44.44 -12.10 7.59
CA THR A 168 44.94 -12.26 8.96
C THR A 168 45.03 -11.05 9.90
N ARG A 169 44.08 -10.96 10.84
CA ARG A 169 44.38 -10.64 12.24
C ARG A 169 43.69 -11.66 13.12
N GLU A 170 44.52 -12.36 13.88
CA GLU A 170 44.18 -13.43 14.81
C GLU A 170 43.47 -12.82 16.03
N ALA A 171 42.22 -13.20 16.24
CA ALA A 171 41.47 -12.97 17.46
C ALA A 171 40.92 -14.34 17.92
N ALA A 172 40.99 -14.56 19.23
CA ALA A 172 40.75 -15.81 19.96
C ALA A 172 39.55 -16.67 19.48
N PRO A 173 39.61 -18.00 19.68
CA PRO A 173 38.58 -18.91 19.22
C PRO A 173 37.24 -18.60 19.91
N THR A 174 36.26 -18.16 19.14
CA THR A 174 34.85 -18.24 19.55
C THR A 174 34.41 -19.68 19.28
N PRO A 175 33.81 -20.40 20.24
CA PRO A 175 33.44 -21.79 20.03
C PRO A 175 32.48 -21.87 18.84
N ALA A 176 32.77 -22.76 17.89
CA ALA A 176 31.87 -23.10 16.81
C ALA A 176 30.54 -23.55 17.44
N GLY A 177 29.50 -22.72 17.28
CA GLY A 177 28.14 -23.11 17.64
C GLY A 177 27.74 -24.26 16.72
N GLU A 178 27.50 -25.42 17.31
CA GLU A 178 26.89 -26.56 16.66
C GLU A 178 25.62 -26.10 15.93
N ASP A 179 25.44 -26.52 14.67
CA ASP A 179 24.18 -26.37 13.96
C ASP A 179 23.12 -27.20 14.71
N VAL A 180 22.45 -26.58 15.68
CA VAL A 180 21.32 -27.18 16.38
C VAL A 180 20.22 -27.39 15.35
N ASP A 181 19.90 -28.66 15.10
CA ASP A 181 18.77 -29.08 14.26
C ASP A 181 17.47 -28.43 14.77
N GLU A 182 16.91 -27.52 13.97
CA GLU A 182 15.74 -26.73 14.34
C GLU A 182 14.52 -27.62 14.60
N ASP A 183 14.38 -28.71 13.84
CA ASP A 183 13.26 -29.63 13.97
C ASP A 183 13.37 -30.44 15.26
N ALA A 184 14.59 -30.89 15.60
CA ALA A 184 14.86 -31.56 16.89
C ALA A 184 14.67 -30.63 18.10
N LEU A 185 15.03 -29.35 17.97
CA LEU A 185 14.84 -28.34 19.01
C LEU A 185 13.36 -28.06 19.27
N VAL A 186 12.56 -27.96 18.21
CA VAL A 186 11.12 -27.71 18.32
C VAL A 186 10.41 -28.94 18.87
N GLU A 187 10.78 -30.14 18.44
CA GLU A 187 10.19 -31.39 18.93
C GLU A 187 10.49 -31.62 20.41
N SER A 188 11.68 -31.25 20.90
CA SER A 188 12.06 -31.40 22.31
C SER A 188 11.51 -30.30 23.22
N TRP A 189 11.14 -29.13 22.69
CA TRP A 189 10.59 -28.03 23.50
C TRP A 189 9.22 -28.38 24.09
N ARG A 190 8.94 -27.95 25.32
CA ARG A 190 7.61 -27.96 25.95
C ARG A 190 7.44 -26.63 26.71
N PRO A 191 6.21 -26.07 26.83
CA PRO A 191 5.97 -24.90 27.66
C PRO A 191 6.45 -25.13 29.09
N SER A 192 7.11 -24.14 29.68
CA SER A 192 7.49 -24.18 31.09
C SER A 192 6.26 -24.24 32.00
N ALA A 193 6.45 -24.76 33.21
CA ALA A 193 5.42 -24.76 34.24
C ALA A 193 4.89 -23.34 34.53
N GLU A 194 5.76 -22.33 34.46
CA GLU A 194 5.41 -20.91 34.62
C GLU A 194 4.46 -20.42 33.52
N ASN A 195 4.74 -20.75 32.25
CA ASN A 195 3.89 -20.37 31.12
C ASN A 195 2.55 -21.12 31.12
N THR A 196 2.55 -22.37 31.61
CA THR A 196 1.33 -23.17 31.76
C THR A 196 0.43 -22.58 32.85
N ALA A 197 1.01 -22.20 33.99
CA ALA A 197 0.30 -21.51 35.07
C ALA A 197 -0.21 -20.12 34.63
N LEU A 198 0.56 -19.38 33.84
CA LEU A 198 0.14 -18.09 33.27
C LEU A 198 -1.06 -18.25 32.33
N ALA A 199 -1.02 -19.27 31.46
CA ALA A 199 -2.13 -19.53 30.54
C ALA A 199 -3.41 -19.90 31.30
N GLU A 200 -3.29 -20.73 32.35
CA GLU A 200 -4.41 -21.07 33.23
C GLU A 200 -4.97 -19.83 33.94
N GLN A 201 -4.10 -18.98 34.50
CA GLN A 201 -4.51 -17.73 35.17
C GLN A 201 -5.27 -16.79 34.22
N LEU A 202 -4.90 -16.75 32.94
CA LEU A 202 -5.50 -15.89 31.94
C LEU A 202 -6.68 -16.55 31.19
N GLY A 203 -7.07 -17.77 31.56
CA GLY A 203 -8.17 -18.49 30.92
C GLY A 203 -7.87 -18.94 29.48
N VAL A 204 -6.59 -19.06 29.12
CA VAL A 204 -6.14 -19.47 27.79
C VAL A 204 -5.87 -20.98 27.77
N ASP A 205 -6.43 -21.68 26.78
CA ASP A 205 -6.17 -23.11 26.58
C ASP A 205 -4.71 -23.33 26.11
N ALA A 206 -3.84 -23.64 27.06
CA ALA A 206 -2.41 -23.84 26.85
C ALA A 206 -2.11 -24.96 25.83
N ILE A 207 -2.88 -26.06 25.87
CA ILE A 207 -2.66 -27.23 24.99
C ILE A 207 -2.99 -26.86 23.55
N ARG A 208 -4.11 -26.16 23.34
CA ARG A 208 -4.49 -25.67 22.01
C ARG A 208 -3.48 -24.66 21.48
N LEU A 209 -3.01 -23.76 22.34
CA LEU A 209 -2.07 -22.72 21.96
C LEU A 209 -0.69 -23.30 21.62
N GLU A 210 -0.22 -24.29 22.37
CA GLU A 210 1.03 -25.01 22.08
C GLU A 210 1.00 -25.63 20.68
N ARG A 211 -0.09 -26.31 20.32
CA ARG A 211 -0.25 -26.90 18.98
C ARG A 211 -0.16 -25.85 17.88
N ARG A 212 -0.87 -24.72 18.04
CA ARG A 212 -0.83 -23.61 17.07
C ARG A 212 0.56 -23.00 16.95
N PHE A 213 1.29 -22.92 18.06
CA PHE A 213 2.66 -22.42 18.08
C PHE A 213 3.58 -23.35 17.27
N ARG A 214 3.52 -24.67 17.51
CA ARG A 214 4.26 -25.68 16.73
C ARG A 214 3.93 -25.64 15.24
N ASP A 215 2.65 -25.65 14.88
CA ASP A 215 2.21 -25.61 13.48
C ASP A 215 2.76 -24.37 12.77
N LYS A 216 2.81 -23.23 13.45
CA LYS A 216 3.33 -21.99 12.86
C LYS A 216 4.84 -22.01 12.74
N ILE A 217 5.57 -22.63 13.66
CA ILE A 217 7.02 -22.85 13.53
C ILE A 217 7.29 -23.75 12.32
N ALA A 218 6.64 -24.91 12.23
CA ALA A 218 6.82 -25.84 11.11
C ALA A 218 6.56 -25.19 9.74
N ARG A 219 5.63 -24.24 9.69
CA ARG A 219 5.19 -23.61 8.43
C ARG A 219 5.95 -22.33 8.06
N LYS A 220 6.57 -21.64 9.02
CA LYS A 220 7.25 -20.34 8.77
C LYS A 220 8.72 -20.30 9.23
N GLY A 221 9.17 -21.27 10.03
CA GLY A 221 10.48 -21.30 10.65
C GLY A 221 10.61 -20.39 11.89
N LEU A 222 11.65 -20.64 12.70
CA LEU A 222 11.94 -19.92 13.95
C LEU A 222 12.20 -18.42 13.73
N THR A 223 12.95 -18.08 12.68
CA THR A 223 13.31 -16.70 12.35
C THR A 223 12.08 -15.83 12.07
N ALA A 224 11.06 -16.39 11.42
CA ALA A 224 9.82 -15.68 11.09
C ALA A 224 8.94 -15.40 12.31
N LEU A 225 9.17 -16.10 13.43
CA LEU A 225 8.52 -15.87 14.71
C LEU A 225 9.31 -14.91 15.61
N GLY A 226 10.42 -14.36 15.12
CA GLY A 226 11.28 -13.46 15.89
C GLY A 226 12.20 -14.17 16.89
N VAL A 227 12.31 -15.49 16.82
CA VAL A 227 13.20 -16.28 17.67
C VAL A 227 14.64 -16.10 17.18
N LYS A 228 15.37 -15.16 17.77
CA LYS A 228 16.75 -14.83 17.37
C LYS A 228 17.80 -15.82 17.87
N ARG A 229 17.47 -16.61 18.90
CA ARG A 229 18.36 -17.61 19.51
C ARG A 229 17.70 -18.99 19.41
N ARG A 230 18.40 -19.97 18.82
CA ARG A 230 17.94 -21.37 18.72
C ARG A 230 18.11 -22.09 20.06
N THR A 231 17.39 -21.64 21.09
CA THR A 231 17.42 -22.22 22.43
C THR A 231 16.01 -22.49 22.95
N LEU A 232 15.88 -23.50 23.81
CA LEU A 232 14.60 -23.83 24.46
C LEU A 232 14.03 -22.64 25.25
N THR A 233 14.89 -21.85 25.90
CA THR A 233 14.50 -20.64 26.62
C THR A 233 13.93 -19.56 25.71
N ALA A 234 14.45 -19.43 24.48
CA ALA A 234 13.95 -18.45 23.52
C ALA A 234 12.58 -18.86 22.95
N LEU A 235 12.38 -20.16 22.72
CA LEU A 235 11.07 -20.72 22.37
C LEU A 235 10.05 -20.47 23.49
N ASP A 236 10.45 -20.73 24.73
CA ASP A 236 9.58 -20.55 25.90
C ASP A 236 9.21 -19.08 26.13
N ALA A 237 10.15 -18.16 25.99
CA ALA A 237 9.88 -16.72 26.07
C ALA A 237 8.93 -16.24 24.95
N THR A 238 9.08 -16.79 23.74
CA THR A 238 8.20 -16.46 22.61
C THR A 238 6.79 -17.02 22.83
N PHE A 239 6.68 -18.22 23.39
CA PHE A 239 5.40 -18.80 23.76
C PHE A 239 4.68 -18.01 24.85
N ARG A 240 5.42 -17.46 25.83
CA ARG A 240 4.85 -16.55 26.83
C ARG A 240 4.18 -15.33 26.18
N SER A 241 4.82 -14.70 25.20
CA SER A 241 4.23 -13.57 24.46
C SER A 241 2.95 -13.97 23.72
N TRP A 242 2.84 -15.22 23.28
CA TRP A 242 1.62 -15.76 22.68
C TRP A 242 0.50 -15.95 23.67
N VAL A 243 0.80 -16.43 24.88
CA VAL A 243 -0.17 -16.56 25.97
C VAL A 243 -0.74 -15.19 26.33
N GLU A 244 0.13 -14.18 26.51
CA GLU A 244 -0.27 -12.80 26.81
C GLU A 244 -1.10 -12.18 25.67
N HIS A 245 -0.72 -12.43 24.41
CA HIS A 245 -1.49 -11.98 23.26
C HIS A 245 -2.86 -12.66 23.19
N GLU A 246 -2.95 -13.99 23.25
CA GLU A 246 -4.26 -14.67 23.23
C GLU A 246 -5.16 -14.21 24.39
N ALA A 247 -4.60 -13.97 25.58
CA ALA A 247 -5.36 -13.42 26.70
C ALA A 247 -5.90 -12.00 26.41
N GLN A 248 -5.08 -11.15 25.79
CA GLN A 248 -5.49 -9.79 25.39
C GLN A 248 -6.67 -9.81 24.40
N TRP A 249 -6.70 -10.76 23.48
CA TRP A 249 -7.73 -10.85 22.44
C TRP A 249 -8.86 -11.83 22.77
N ALA A 250 -8.74 -12.66 23.82
CA ALA A 250 -9.81 -13.56 24.28
C ALA A 250 -11.05 -12.80 24.79
N GLY A 251 -10.88 -11.54 25.23
CA GLY A 251 -11.98 -10.64 25.57
C GLY A 251 -12.66 -9.97 24.37
N GLU A 252 -11.99 -9.92 23.20
CA GLU A 252 -12.59 -9.47 21.95
C GLU A 252 -13.25 -10.67 21.26
N GLY A 253 -14.50 -10.93 21.65
CA GLY A 253 -15.30 -12.02 21.09
C GLY A 253 -15.23 -12.10 19.57
N THR A 254 -15.28 -13.32 19.05
CA THR A 254 -15.37 -13.66 17.61
C THR A 254 -16.12 -12.58 16.85
N LYS A 255 -15.44 -11.88 15.91
CA LYS A 255 -16.08 -10.94 14.98
C LYS A 255 -17.40 -11.56 14.54
N GLN A 256 -18.51 -10.84 14.77
CA GLN A 256 -19.81 -11.26 14.25
C GLN A 256 -19.60 -11.62 12.78
N VAL A 257 -19.84 -12.89 12.46
CA VAL A 257 -19.94 -13.31 11.07
C VAL A 257 -21.09 -12.49 10.51
N LYS A 258 -20.77 -11.57 9.60
CA LYS A 258 -21.77 -10.78 8.89
C LYS A 258 -22.85 -11.77 8.41
N PRO A 259 -24.14 -11.57 8.72
CA PRO A 259 -25.17 -12.41 8.15
C PRO A 259 -24.98 -12.44 6.62
N PRO A 260 -25.20 -13.59 5.96
CA PRO A 260 -25.07 -13.67 4.51
C PRO A 260 -25.87 -12.53 3.90
N ASP A 261 -25.27 -11.85 2.91
CA ASP A 261 -25.96 -10.78 2.20
C ASP A 261 -27.32 -11.33 1.74
N PRO A 262 -28.43 -10.58 1.95
CA PRO A 262 -29.73 -11.01 1.47
C PRO A 262 -29.58 -11.33 -0.02
N VAL A 263 -30.13 -12.47 -0.45
CA VAL A 263 -30.14 -12.93 -1.84
C VAL A 263 -30.44 -11.72 -2.72
N HIS A 264 -29.51 -11.35 -3.60
CA HIS A 264 -29.67 -10.20 -4.50
C HIS A 264 -31.04 -10.33 -5.19
N ALA A 265 -32.01 -9.53 -4.72
CA ALA A 265 -33.24 -9.35 -5.45
C ALA A 265 -32.85 -8.91 -6.87
N ALA A 266 -33.49 -9.49 -7.88
CA ALA A 266 -33.24 -9.10 -9.26
C ALA A 266 -33.27 -7.55 -9.35
N PRO A 267 -32.34 -6.94 -10.10
CA PRO A 267 -32.33 -5.49 -10.22
C PRO A 267 -33.72 -5.01 -10.69
N PRO A 268 -34.22 -3.89 -10.15
CA PRO A 268 -35.51 -3.34 -10.54
C PRO A 268 -35.58 -3.22 -12.07
N ARG A 269 -36.64 -3.75 -12.67
CA ARG A 269 -36.84 -3.77 -14.12
C ARG A 269 -37.34 -2.42 -14.61
N HIS A 270 -38.05 -1.69 -13.75
CA HIS A 270 -38.66 -0.41 -14.09
C HIS A 270 -37.86 0.75 -13.47
N SER A 271 -37.44 1.69 -14.30
CA SER A 271 -36.87 2.97 -13.85
C SER A 271 -37.99 3.99 -13.63
N TRP A 272 -37.84 4.86 -12.64
CA TRP A 272 -38.76 5.98 -12.38
C TRP A 272 -38.93 6.91 -13.60
N CYS A 273 -37.96 6.94 -14.51
CA CYS A 273 -38.03 7.72 -15.75
C CYS A 273 -38.33 6.87 -17.00
N GLY A 274 -38.70 5.59 -16.83
CA GLY A 274 -38.98 4.64 -17.89
C GLY A 274 -40.32 4.88 -18.62
N PRO A 275 -40.51 4.28 -19.82
CA PRO A 275 -41.67 4.53 -20.67
C PRO A 275 -43.00 4.13 -20.01
N GLU A 276 -43.03 2.99 -19.31
CA GLU A 276 -44.23 2.47 -18.65
C GLU A 276 -44.65 3.35 -17.46
N VAL A 277 -43.70 3.76 -16.63
CA VAL A 277 -43.96 4.71 -15.53
C VAL A 277 -44.43 6.06 -16.06
N ARG A 278 -43.87 6.54 -17.18
CA ARG A 278 -44.32 7.79 -17.83
C ARG A 278 -45.74 7.67 -18.37
N ALA A 279 -46.10 6.55 -18.99
CA ALA A 279 -47.44 6.33 -19.51
C ALA A 279 -48.50 6.45 -18.40
N ILE A 280 -48.22 5.86 -17.23
CA ILE A 280 -49.09 5.91 -16.06
C ILE A 280 -49.11 7.31 -15.45
N MET A 281 -47.96 7.96 -15.25
CA MET A 281 -47.87 9.20 -14.47
C MET A 281 -48.18 10.48 -15.26
N ARG A 282 -48.01 10.51 -16.59
CA ARG A 282 -48.20 11.72 -17.43
C ARG A 282 -49.58 12.38 -17.25
N PRO A 283 -50.71 11.66 -17.16
CA PRO A 283 -52.04 12.25 -16.91
C PRO A 283 -52.16 13.00 -15.57
N TYR A 284 -51.29 12.69 -14.61
CA TYR A 284 -51.31 13.25 -13.26
C TYR A 284 -50.33 14.41 -13.07
N LEU A 285 -49.55 14.78 -14.10
CA LEU A 285 -48.52 15.82 -14.00
C LEU A 285 -49.05 17.14 -13.44
N ALA A 286 -50.28 17.53 -13.79
CA ALA A 286 -50.93 18.74 -13.31
C ALA A 286 -51.27 18.72 -11.80
N ALA A 287 -51.27 17.55 -11.15
CA ALA A 287 -51.42 17.44 -9.69
C ALA A 287 -50.13 17.79 -8.93
N PHE A 288 -49.00 17.95 -9.64
CA PHE A 288 -47.70 18.27 -9.06
C PHE A 288 -47.31 19.70 -9.46
N PRO A 289 -47.43 20.69 -8.56
CA PRO A 289 -47.03 22.06 -8.87
C PRO A 289 -45.52 22.12 -9.11
N GLU A 290 -45.08 22.91 -10.10
CA GLU A 290 -43.66 23.13 -10.33
C GLU A 290 -43.02 23.76 -9.09
N PRO A 291 -41.94 23.19 -8.52
CA PRO A 291 -41.11 23.90 -7.57
C PRO A 291 -40.46 25.10 -8.26
N ASN A 292 -40.36 26.21 -7.52
CA ASN A 292 -39.52 27.40 -7.67
C ASN A 292 -38.99 27.72 -9.09
N PRO A 293 -39.12 28.96 -9.63
CA PRO A 293 -38.69 29.34 -10.99
C PRO A 293 -37.26 28.94 -11.44
N ASP A 294 -36.37 28.54 -10.53
CA ASP A 294 -35.02 28.06 -10.82
C ASP A 294 -34.91 26.54 -11.05
N THR A 295 -35.99 25.76 -10.88
CA THR A 295 -36.01 24.30 -11.06
C THR A 295 -36.85 23.89 -12.27
N THR A 296 -36.22 23.32 -13.30
CA THR A 296 -36.93 22.77 -14.47
C THR A 296 -37.66 21.47 -14.08
N GLY A 297 -38.99 21.50 -13.99
CA GLY A 297 -39.85 20.31 -13.87
C GLY A 297 -40.47 20.08 -12.47
N PRO A 298 -41.40 19.12 -12.34
CA PRO A 298 -42.41 19.00 -11.27
C PRO A 298 -41.90 18.62 -9.85
N GLY A 299 -40.61 18.80 -9.55
CA GLY A 299 -40.07 18.73 -8.20
C GLY A 299 -40.03 17.37 -7.52
N LYS A 300 -39.61 17.39 -6.25
CA LYS A 300 -39.32 16.17 -5.45
C LYS A 300 -40.55 15.27 -5.32
N ALA A 301 -41.75 15.84 -5.17
CA ALA A 301 -42.98 15.08 -5.00
C ALA A 301 -43.31 14.23 -6.25
N TRP A 302 -43.10 14.77 -7.45
CA TRP A 302 -43.25 14.03 -8.69
C TRP A 302 -42.25 12.87 -8.81
N PHE A 303 -40.98 13.15 -8.48
CA PHE A 303 -39.95 12.11 -8.50
C PHE A 303 -40.28 10.95 -7.55
N GLU A 304 -40.77 11.26 -6.34
CA GLU A 304 -41.16 10.24 -5.37
C GLU A 304 -42.36 9.42 -5.86
N ALA A 305 -43.36 10.06 -6.49
CA ALA A 305 -44.50 9.38 -7.09
C ALA A 305 -44.09 8.44 -8.23
N CYS A 306 -43.24 8.88 -9.16
CA CYS A 306 -42.72 8.03 -10.25
C CYS A 306 -41.91 6.84 -9.73
N ARG A 307 -41.12 7.03 -8.66
CA ARG A 307 -40.37 5.95 -8.02
C ARG A 307 -41.30 4.90 -7.39
N ASP A 308 -42.40 5.35 -6.79
CA ASP A 308 -43.35 4.47 -6.14
C ASP A 308 -44.22 3.69 -7.14
N VAL A 309 -44.50 4.26 -8.33
CA VAL A 309 -45.07 3.52 -9.47
C VAL A 309 -44.09 2.47 -10.00
N ALA A 310 -42.82 2.83 -10.18
CA ALA A 310 -41.79 1.88 -10.65
C ALA A 310 -41.66 0.65 -9.73
N ARG A 311 -41.71 0.86 -8.41
CA ARG A 311 -41.67 -0.24 -7.42
C ARG A 311 -42.87 -1.16 -7.52
N ARG A 312 -44.06 -0.64 -7.80
CA ARG A 312 -45.29 -1.43 -7.94
C ARG A 312 -45.29 -2.27 -9.21
N LEU A 313 -44.79 -1.70 -10.31
CA LEU A 313 -44.53 -2.46 -11.54
C LEU A 313 -43.51 -3.58 -11.31
N ASP A 314 -42.44 -3.31 -10.56
CA ASP A 314 -41.46 -4.34 -10.18
C ASP A 314 -42.02 -5.41 -9.23
N ALA A 315 -43.02 -5.07 -8.43
CA ALA A 315 -43.76 -6.01 -7.59
C ALA A 315 -44.77 -6.87 -8.37
N GLY A 316 -44.98 -6.58 -9.66
CA GLY A 316 -45.93 -7.28 -10.52
C GLY A 316 -47.39 -6.89 -10.28
N GLU A 317 -47.64 -5.71 -9.72
CA GLU A 317 -48.99 -5.15 -9.62
C GLU A 317 -49.53 -4.83 -11.02
N ASP A 318 -50.82 -5.09 -11.25
CA ASP A 318 -51.46 -4.78 -12.52
C ASP A 318 -51.66 -3.26 -12.69
N GLU A 319 -51.63 -2.80 -13.94
CA GLU A 319 -51.70 -1.37 -14.26
C GLU A 319 -52.97 -0.70 -13.72
N ALA A 320 -54.11 -1.41 -13.68
CA ALA A 320 -55.36 -0.87 -13.17
C ALA A 320 -55.30 -0.60 -11.65
N SER A 321 -54.75 -1.53 -10.87
CA SER A 321 -54.49 -1.35 -9.43
C SER A 321 -53.52 -0.19 -9.17
N ILE A 322 -52.49 -0.04 -10.01
CA ILE A 322 -51.55 1.08 -9.90
C ILE A 322 -52.26 2.40 -10.20
N ILE A 323 -53.09 2.46 -11.25
CA ILE A 323 -53.89 3.63 -11.59
C ILE A 323 -54.84 4.01 -10.45
N GLU A 324 -55.56 3.06 -9.87
CA GLU A 324 -56.44 3.30 -8.72
C GLU A 324 -55.67 3.86 -7.52
N TRP A 325 -54.47 3.33 -7.26
CA TRP A 325 -53.59 3.85 -6.23
C TRP A 325 -53.13 5.29 -6.53
N VAL A 326 -52.74 5.59 -7.77
CA VAL A 326 -52.33 6.94 -8.17
C VAL A 326 -53.50 7.91 -8.03
N GLU A 327 -54.71 7.54 -8.45
CA GLU A 327 -55.92 8.37 -8.30
C GLU A 327 -56.26 8.64 -6.84
N ALA A 328 -56.13 7.63 -5.98
CA ALA A 328 -56.36 7.76 -4.55
C ALA A 328 -55.37 8.72 -3.86
N ASN A 329 -54.13 8.81 -4.35
CA ASN A 329 -53.07 9.62 -3.73
C ASN A 329 -52.92 11.01 -4.35
N TYR A 330 -53.21 11.16 -5.65
CA TYR A 330 -52.91 12.39 -6.41
C TYR A 330 -54.13 12.98 -7.12
N GLY A 331 -55.31 12.37 -6.98
CA GLY A 331 -56.56 12.83 -7.59
C GLY A 331 -56.80 12.24 -8.99
N PRO A 332 -58.01 12.46 -9.55
CA PRO A 332 -58.41 11.85 -10.81
C PRO A 332 -57.56 12.33 -11.99
N GLN A 333 -57.48 11.51 -13.04
CA GLN A 333 -56.80 11.88 -14.29
C GLN A 333 -57.31 13.21 -14.84
N ASN A 334 -56.39 14.08 -15.25
CA ASN A 334 -56.78 15.28 -15.95
C ASN A 334 -57.07 14.95 -17.42
N PRO A 335 -58.27 15.23 -17.95
CA PRO A 335 -58.67 14.84 -19.31
C PRO A 335 -57.89 15.57 -20.43
N THR A 336 -57.03 16.54 -20.11
CA THR A 336 -56.43 17.45 -21.09
C THR A 336 -55.05 16.99 -21.63
N SER A 337 -54.45 15.89 -21.16
CA SER A 337 -53.08 15.51 -21.57
C SER A 337 -52.98 14.45 -22.69
N ALA A 338 -54.10 13.96 -23.23
CA ALA A 338 -54.11 12.88 -24.23
C ALA A 338 -53.82 13.31 -25.69
N ALA A 339 -53.51 14.59 -25.95
CA ALA A 339 -53.60 15.14 -27.32
C ALA A 339 -52.33 15.79 -27.90
N ASN A 340 -51.14 15.64 -27.32
CA ASN A 340 -49.90 16.15 -27.94
C ASN A 340 -48.76 15.12 -27.89
N ASP A 341 -48.67 14.32 -28.94
CA ASP A 341 -47.43 13.68 -29.41
C ASP A 341 -46.90 14.47 -30.62
N PRO A 342 -45.64 14.93 -30.58
CA PRO A 342 -44.77 14.96 -31.75
C PRO A 342 -43.89 13.72 -31.85
#